data_AF-A3VLG3-F1
#
_entry.id   AF-A3VLG3-F1
#
_cell.length_a   1.000
_cell.length_b   1.000
_cell.length_c   1.000
_cell.angle_alpha   90.00
_cell.angle_beta   90.00
_cell.angle_gamma   90.00
#
_symmetry.space_group_name_H-M   'P 1'
#
loop_
_entity.id
_entity.type
_entity.pdbx_description
1 polymer ?
#
loop_
_entity_poly.entity_id
_entity_poly.type
_entity_poly.pdbx_seq_one_letter_code
_entity_poly.pdbx_strand_id
1 'polypeptide(L)'
;MTPTQIRRFPIRSTDIKTIAPGIDPDELSLEYEISPQTNMKGERTGRFELRPVLDLGDYKFRAEIDWVEFEARTVETSQSRHIHALLQKALVARGFSPKFWVGGQKRARKTGAPRGSVTGEIFWVRLQDPTPKLVRAVIAVLMSSGKIEVDTEMPRVTFPVTGIEVAVDVYPNKDGEITDHEWTLMRLKMSEHLRKHFAPSDLFNDHYADRLRWVGRDKQAKHLIYGPKPRDGEARFKSLMSKHDVSGFLRTASIANNHRSAPVEATVYVGQNQGPVMWRLQDKTHDERRGETAKMLPIEKRRSRIEVTMLKTDSDWEGDHHDVPGAIGLEGLWDLNGFKFERLRTMGFNFHIPTVDCLKGDPLLPDETEIEIFAGSGVYGLRRYQHAKQIDVKGNAKRPHGKANFDLNGKGHMTVDAETTARVTDALKRLTERWRSKGERARKAV
;
A
#
# COMPACT_ATOMS: atom_id res chain seq x y z
N MET A 1 27.57 -22.38 -18.38
CA MET A 1 26.42 -21.61 -17.83
C MET A 1 26.26 -22.05 -16.39
N THR A 2 26.25 -21.12 -15.44
CA THR A 2 25.96 -21.44 -14.04
C THR A 2 24.53 -21.99 -13.99
N PRO A 3 24.29 -23.19 -13.42
CA PRO A 3 22.96 -23.75 -13.39
C PRO A 3 22.03 -22.85 -12.59
N THR A 4 20.85 -22.59 -13.16
CA THR A 4 19.71 -22.02 -12.44
C THR A 4 19.47 -22.84 -11.17
N GLN A 5 19.44 -22.18 -10.01
CA GLN A 5 19.10 -22.82 -8.74
C GLN A 5 17.66 -22.49 -8.39
N ILE A 6 16.86 -23.49 -8.01
CA ILE A 6 15.52 -23.27 -7.45
C ILE A 6 15.63 -23.29 -5.93
N ARG A 7 15.15 -22.23 -5.28
CA ARG A 7 15.10 -22.14 -3.82
C ARG A 7 13.67 -21.96 -3.34
N ARG A 8 13.27 -22.78 -2.37
CA ARG A 8 11.95 -22.73 -1.75
C ARG A 8 12.03 -21.93 -0.46
N PHE A 9 11.27 -20.84 -0.35
CA PHE A 9 11.12 -20.11 0.91
C PHE A 9 9.77 -20.45 1.56
N PRO A 10 9.77 -20.99 2.79
CA PRO A 10 8.54 -21.18 3.56
C PRO A 10 7.82 -19.85 3.77
N ILE A 11 6.52 -19.84 3.54
CA ILE A 11 5.66 -18.70 3.87
C ILE A 11 5.32 -18.81 5.34
N ARG A 12 5.68 -17.77 6.09
CA ARG A 12 5.41 -17.75 7.53
C ARG A 12 3.91 -17.62 7.79
N SER A 13 3.37 -18.45 8.68
CA SER A 13 2.06 -18.23 9.31
C SER A 13 2.18 -18.44 10.83
N THR A 14 1.31 -17.78 11.59
CA THR A 14 1.13 -17.99 13.03
C THR A 14 -0.15 -18.75 13.37
N ASP A 15 -1.03 -18.97 12.38
CA ASP A 15 -2.29 -19.69 12.58
C ASP A 15 -2.83 -20.33 11.29
N ILE A 16 -2.00 -21.14 10.63
CA ILE A 16 -2.34 -21.75 9.34
C ILE A 16 -3.59 -22.63 9.44
N LYS A 17 -3.74 -23.37 10.54
CA LYS A 17 -4.88 -24.29 10.79
C LYS A 17 -6.22 -23.56 10.77
N THR A 18 -6.27 -22.31 11.21
CA THR A 18 -7.49 -21.52 11.23
C THR A 18 -7.73 -20.79 9.91
N ILE A 19 -6.69 -20.22 9.30
CA ILE A 19 -6.84 -19.39 8.09
C ILE A 19 -6.95 -20.22 6.80
N ALA A 20 -6.47 -21.47 6.85
CA ALA A 20 -6.40 -22.39 5.72
C ALA A 20 -6.45 -23.85 6.22
N PRO A 21 -7.60 -24.29 6.78
CA PRO A 21 -7.75 -25.68 7.23
C PRO A 21 -7.46 -26.66 6.09
N GLY A 22 -6.67 -27.70 6.37
CA GLY A 22 -6.30 -28.71 5.37
C GLY A 22 -5.04 -28.41 4.56
N ILE A 23 -4.47 -27.18 4.65
CA ILE A 23 -3.16 -26.89 4.06
C ILE A 23 -2.05 -27.45 4.96
N ASP A 24 -1.18 -28.28 4.39
CA ASP A 24 0.08 -28.67 5.02
C ASP A 24 1.02 -27.45 5.07
N PRO A 25 1.59 -27.08 6.24
CA PRO A 25 2.60 -26.03 6.34
C PRO A 25 3.76 -26.18 5.33
N ASP A 26 4.14 -27.42 5.00
CA ASP A 26 5.23 -27.68 4.06
C ASP A 26 4.87 -27.29 2.63
N GLU A 27 3.59 -27.39 2.23
CA GLU A 27 3.08 -26.89 0.94
C GLU A 27 3.13 -25.36 0.85
N LEU A 28 3.08 -24.68 1.99
CA LEU A 28 2.99 -23.23 2.07
C LEU A 28 4.37 -22.57 1.89
N SER A 29 4.76 -22.43 0.63
CA SER A 29 6.04 -21.84 0.24
C SER A 29 5.93 -21.08 -1.08
N LEU A 30 6.90 -20.18 -1.32
CA LEU A 30 7.10 -19.55 -2.62
C LEU A 30 8.50 -19.90 -3.11
N GLU A 31 8.56 -20.49 -4.30
CA GLU A 31 9.80 -20.88 -4.95
C GLU A 31 10.37 -19.72 -5.76
N TYR A 32 11.70 -19.68 -5.86
CA TYR A 32 12.43 -18.65 -6.59
C TYR A 32 13.49 -19.29 -7.47
N GLU A 33 13.51 -18.86 -8.72
CA GLU A 33 14.60 -19.09 -9.63
C GLU A 33 15.73 -18.09 -9.31
N ILE A 34 16.92 -18.62 -9.03
CA ILE A 34 18.14 -17.84 -8.80
C ILE A 34 19.04 -18.01 -10.03
N SER A 35 19.26 -16.91 -10.74
CA SER A 35 20.05 -16.90 -11.97
C SER A 35 20.94 -15.65 -12.06
N PRO A 36 22.11 -15.74 -12.72
CA PRO A 36 22.96 -14.57 -12.95
C PRO A 36 22.20 -13.48 -13.72
N GLN A 37 22.40 -12.22 -13.31
CA GLN A 37 21.94 -11.05 -14.08
C GLN A 37 22.54 -11.09 -15.49
N THR A 38 21.70 -10.98 -16.51
CA THR A 38 22.15 -10.87 -17.90
C THR A 38 22.54 -9.43 -18.28
N ASN A 39 22.20 -8.45 -17.44
CA ASN A 39 22.52 -7.05 -17.69
C ASN A 39 23.96 -6.72 -17.26
N MET A 40 24.84 -6.53 -18.25
CA MET A 40 26.27 -6.23 -18.04
C MET A 40 26.60 -4.73 -17.86
N LYS A 41 25.60 -3.84 -17.69
CA LYS A 41 25.85 -2.40 -17.57
C LYS A 41 25.64 -1.88 -16.15
N GLY A 42 26.68 -1.25 -15.60
CA GLY A 42 26.64 -0.47 -14.36
C GLY A 42 26.79 -1.30 -13.07
N GLU A 43 26.25 -0.78 -11.97
CA GLU A 43 26.36 -1.34 -10.60
C GLU A 43 25.65 -2.69 -10.39
N ARG A 44 25.11 -3.32 -11.46
CA ARG A 44 24.40 -4.61 -11.42
C ARG A 44 25.21 -5.77 -11.99
N THR A 45 26.39 -5.49 -12.52
CA THR A 45 27.31 -6.49 -13.07
C THR A 45 27.74 -7.46 -11.97
N GLY A 46 27.70 -8.77 -12.23
CA GLY A 46 28.15 -9.79 -11.27
C GLY A 46 27.18 -10.13 -10.14
N ARG A 47 25.88 -9.84 -10.31
CA ARG A 47 24.82 -10.12 -9.32
C ARG A 47 23.88 -11.23 -9.80
N PHE A 48 23.10 -11.78 -8.88
CA PHE A 48 22.04 -12.77 -9.16
C PHE A 48 20.64 -12.16 -8.99
N GLU A 49 19.69 -12.53 -9.83
CA GLU A 49 18.26 -12.23 -9.65
C GLU A 49 17.56 -13.36 -8.90
N LEU A 50 16.60 -13.04 -8.01
CA LEU A 50 15.69 -14.03 -7.45
C LEU A 50 14.29 -13.77 -8.02
N ARG A 51 13.89 -14.54 -9.02
CA ARG A 51 12.57 -14.44 -9.67
C ARG A 51 11.59 -15.42 -9.05
N PRO A 52 10.42 -14.99 -8.59
CA PRO A 52 9.44 -15.92 -8.04
C PRO A 52 8.93 -16.86 -9.15
N VAL A 53 8.84 -18.15 -8.83
CA VAL A 53 8.19 -19.16 -9.68
C VAL A 53 6.69 -19.07 -9.43
N LEU A 54 6.06 -18.13 -10.14
CA LEU A 54 4.64 -17.81 -9.99
C LEU A 54 4.09 -17.36 -11.35
N ASP A 55 3.15 -18.11 -11.92
CA ASP A 55 2.49 -17.70 -13.16
C ASP A 55 1.43 -16.63 -12.86
N LEU A 56 1.67 -15.38 -13.26
CA LEU A 56 0.67 -14.30 -13.07
C LEU A 56 -0.50 -14.40 -14.05
N GLY A 57 -0.44 -15.29 -15.05
CA GLY A 57 -1.54 -15.70 -15.91
C GLY A 57 -2.68 -16.36 -15.13
N ASP A 58 -2.33 -17.12 -14.08
CA ASP A 58 -3.27 -17.77 -13.17
C ASP A 58 -3.93 -16.81 -12.17
N TYR A 59 -3.77 -15.50 -12.36
CA TYR A 59 -4.31 -14.47 -11.47
C TYR A 59 -5.03 -13.35 -12.22
N LYS A 60 -6.13 -12.91 -11.61
CA LYS A 60 -6.92 -11.77 -12.09
C LYS A 60 -6.69 -10.55 -11.21
N PHE A 61 -6.18 -9.49 -11.82
CA PHE A 61 -5.95 -8.19 -11.19
C PHE A 61 -7.13 -7.24 -11.44
N ARG A 62 -7.66 -6.66 -10.35
CA ARG A 62 -8.79 -5.72 -10.37
C ARG A 62 -8.49 -4.54 -9.47
N ALA A 63 -8.42 -3.33 -10.05
CA ALA A 63 -8.30 -2.10 -9.26
C ALA A 63 -9.68 -1.54 -8.92
N GLU A 64 -9.85 -0.95 -7.74
CA GLU A 64 -11.09 -0.35 -7.24
C GLU A 64 -10.79 0.91 -6.42
N ILE A 65 -11.76 1.80 -6.29
CA ILE A 65 -11.73 2.84 -5.26
C ILE A 65 -12.45 2.23 -4.06
N ASP A 66 -11.75 2.01 -2.96
CA ASP A 66 -12.34 1.47 -1.72
C ASP A 66 -13.19 2.57 -1.06
N TRP A 67 -12.68 3.81 -1.06
CA TRP A 67 -13.46 4.98 -0.66
C TRP A 67 -12.92 6.29 -1.22
N VAL A 68 -13.80 7.29 -1.26
CA VAL A 68 -13.43 8.69 -1.52
C VAL A 68 -14.04 9.59 -0.45
N GLU A 69 -13.29 10.59 -0.01
CA GLU A 69 -13.69 11.61 0.95
C GLU A 69 -13.62 12.98 0.30
N PHE A 70 -14.66 13.79 0.50
CA PHE A 70 -14.73 15.15 -0.01
C PHE A 70 -15.32 16.10 1.03
N GLU A 71 -15.03 17.38 0.91
CA GLU A 71 -15.60 18.44 1.74
C GLU A 71 -16.94 18.93 1.17
N ALA A 72 -17.91 19.17 2.05
CA ALA A 72 -19.18 19.82 1.78
C ALA A 72 -19.37 20.95 2.78
N ARG A 73 -19.60 22.16 2.27
CA ARG A 73 -19.83 23.36 3.07
C ARG A 73 -21.31 23.73 3.06
N THR A 74 -21.90 23.97 4.22
CA THR A 74 -23.30 24.35 4.35
C THR A 74 -23.45 25.87 4.38
N VAL A 75 -24.55 26.38 3.80
CA VAL A 75 -24.86 27.83 3.75
C VAL A 75 -25.06 28.42 5.14
N GLU A 76 -25.51 27.59 6.09
CA GLU A 76 -25.69 27.95 7.49
C GLU A 76 -25.06 26.88 8.36
N THR A 77 -24.76 27.21 9.62
CA THR A 77 -24.33 26.22 10.62
C THR A 77 -25.34 25.06 10.70
N SER A 78 -24.83 23.84 10.50
CA SER A 78 -25.64 22.62 10.45
C SER A 78 -25.06 21.53 11.35
N GLN A 79 -25.64 20.33 11.26
CA GLN A 79 -25.14 19.15 11.95
C GLN A 79 -24.83 18.05 10.96
N SER A 80 -23.79 17.26 11.21
CA SER A 80 -23.37 16.15 10.33
C SER A 80 -24.51 15.15 10.06
N ARG A 81 -25.39 14.93 11.04
CA ARG A 81 -26.60 14.10 10.89
C ARG A 81 -27.60 14.64 9.86
N HIS A 82 -27.67 15.97 9.67
CA HIS A 82 -28.59 16.58 8.69
C HIS A 82 -28.09 16.34 7.26
N ILE A 83 -26.78 16.46 7.03
CA ILE A 83 -26.15 16.12 5.74
C ILE A 83 -26.31 14.63 5.46
N HIS A 84 -26.08 13.79 6.48
CA HIS A 84 -26.30 12.36 6.35
C HIS A 84 -27.75 12.04 5.98
N ALA A 85 -28.73 12.60 6.68
CA ALA A 85 -30.14 12.39 6.39
C ALA A 85 -30.54 12.89 4.99
N LEU A 86 -30.01 14.04 4.56
CA LEU A 86 -30.21 14.61 3.23
C LEU A 86 -29.74 13.64 2.14
N LEU A 87 -28.48 13.20 2.20
CA LEU A 87 -27.90 12.27 1.23
C LEU A 87 -28.60 10.91 1.28
N GLN A 88 -28.80 10.34 2.48
CA GLN A 88 -29.43 9.03 2.64
C GLN A 88 -30.83 9.01 2.00
N LYS A 89 -31.69 9.97 2.36
CA LYS A 89 -33.07 10.03 1.85
C LYS A 89 -33.09 10.18 0.33
N ALA A 90 -32.29 11.10 -0.21
CA ALA A 90 -32.30 11.40 -1.63
C ALA A 90 -31.67 10.29 -2.49
N LEU A 91 -30.62 9.61 -2.00
CA LEU A 91 -29.97 8.52 -2.72
C LEU A 91 -30.82 7.24 -2.70
N VAL A 92 -31.46 6.91 -1.57
CA VAL A 92 -32.41 5.78 -1.50
C VAL A 92 -33.60 6.00 -2.42
N ALA A 93 -34.15 7.22 -2.46
CA ALA A 93 -35.22 7.56 -3.40
C ALA A 93 -34.81 7.41 -4.89
N ARG A 94 -33.50 7.41 -5.18
CA ARG A 94 -32.92 7.17 -6.50
C ARG A 94 -32.46 5.72 -6.72
N GLY A 95 -32.80 4.80 -5.80
CA GLY A 95 -32.51 3.38 -5.91
C GLY A 95 -31.08 2.98 -5.52
N PHE A 96 -30.33 3.84 -4.81
CA PHE A 96 -29.02 3.48 -4.29
C PHE A 96 -29.12 2.93 -2.86
N SER A 97 -28.18 2.06 -2.48
CA SER A 97 -27.93 1.66 -1.09
C SER A 97 -26.54 2.15 -0.67
N PRO A 98 -26.39 3.46 -0.39
CA PRO A 98 -25.07 4.06 -0.16
C PRO A 98 -24.54 3.72 1.23
N LYS A 99 -23.25 3.40 1.33
CA LYS A 99 -22.51 3.30 2.60
C LYS A 99 -21.57 4.47 2.70
N PHE A 100 -21.82 5.38 3.64
CA PHE A 100 -21.02 6.58 3.80
C PHE A 100 -21.02 7.08 5.23
N TRP A 101 -20.08 7.96 5.55
CA TRP A 101 -20.00 8.65 6.84
C TRP A 101 -19.82 10.15 6.63
N VAL A 102 -20.34 10.93 7.57
CA VAL A 102 -20.20 12.38 7.60
C VAL A 102 -19.57 12.77 8.94
N GLY A 103 -18.52 13.58 8.90
CA GLY A 103 -17.93 14.18 10.09
C GLY A 103 -17.60 15.65 9.90
N GLY A 104 -17.23 16.32 10.98
CA GLY A 104 -16.86 17.75 10.93
C GLY A 104 -15.42 17.97 10.48
N GLN A 105 -15.08 19.22 10.20
CA GLN A 105 -13.79 19.69 9.68
C GLN A 105 -12.56 19.00 10.28
N LYS A 106 -12.46 18.89 11.61
CA LYS A 106 -11.34 18.19 12.26
C LYS A 106 -11.53 16.67 12.27
N ARG A 107 -10.59 15.94 11.67
CA ARG A 107 -10.54 14.47 11.78
C ARG A 107 -10.24 14.04 13.22
N ALA A 108 -11.13 13.26 13.83
CA ALA A 108 -10.84 12.65 15.13
C ALA A 108 -9.71 11.62 14.99
N ARG A 109 -8.52 11.91 15.55
CA ARG A 109 -7.26 11.13 15.42
C ARG A 109 -7.37 9.63 15.74
N LYS A 110 -8.41 9.17 16.45
CA LYS A 110 -8.48 7.80 17.01
C LYS A 110 -9.49 6.84 16.34
N THR A 111 -10.48 7.28 15.56
CA THR A 111 -11.55 6.34 15.14
C THR A 111 -12.04 6.43 13.70
N GLY A 112 -11.65 7.43 12.90
CA GLY A 112 -12.08 7.57 11.48
C GLY A 112 -13.58 7.79 11.26
N ALA A 113 -14.43 7.44 12.24
CA ALA A 113 -15.83 7.81 12.35
C ALA A 113 -16.00 8.74 13.56
N PRO A 114 -16.73 9.85 13.41
CA PRO A 114 -17.05 10.73 14.53
C PRO A 114 -17.90 9.98 15.56
N ARG A 115 -17.60 10.17 16.85
CA ARG A 115 -18.49 9.77 17.94
C ARG A 115 -19.49 10.90 18.16
N GLY A 116 -20.69 10.73 17.63
CA GLY A 116 -21.79 11.69 17.80
C GLY A 116 -21.95 12.68 16.64
N SER A 117 -23.01 13.48 16.72
CA SER A 117 -23.32 14.55 15.78
C SER A 117 -22.32 15.70 15.98
N VAL A 118 -21.71 16.19 14.91
CA VAL A 118 -20.83 17.35 14.95
C VAL A 118 -21.58 18.55 14.37
N THR A 119 -21.47 19.71 15.00
CA THR A 119 -22.06 20.98 14.54
C THR A 119 -20.99 21.86 13.91
N GLY A 120 -21.30 22.51 12.80
CA GLY A 120 -20.39 23.42 12.09
C GLY A 120 -20.89 23.73 10.67
N GLU A 121 -20.02 24.32 9.86
CA GLU A 121 -20.34 24.67 8.45
C GLU A 121 -19.57 23.79 7.46
N ILE A 122 -18.47 23.17 7.89
CA ILE A 122 -17.60 22.37 7.05
C ILE A 122 -17.65 20.91 7.49
N PHE A 123 -17.98 20.03 6.56
CA PHE A 123 -18.12 18.60 6.80
C PHE A 123 -17.37 17.80 5.74
N TRP A 124 -16.70 16.74 6.15
CA TRP A 124 -16.24 15.73 5.20
C TRP A 124 -17.31 14.65 5.05
N VAL A 125 -17.45 14.14 3.84
CA VAL A 125 -18.30 13.02 3.48
C VAL A 125 -17.44 11.93 2.85
N ARG A 126 -17.38 10.75 3.49
CA ARG A 126 -16.64 9.60 2.98
C ARG A 126 -17.59 8.56 2.39
N LEU A 127 -17.55 8.38 1.08
CA LEU A 127 -18.30 7.35 0.35
C LEU A 127 -17.48 6.06 0.27
N GLN A 128 -18.07 4.93 0.64
CA GLN A 128 -17.49 3.60 0.45
C GLN A 128 -17.90 3.00 -0.89
N ASP A 129 -17.00 2.20 -1.48
CA ASP A 129 -17.17 1.50 -2.75
C ASP A 129 -17.82 2.38 -3.83
N PRO A 130 -17.35 3.63 -4.04
CA PRO A 130 -18.03 4.57 -4.90
C PRO A 130 -18.08 4.06 -6.34
N THR A 131 -19.20 4.31 -7.00
CA THR A 131 -19.35 4.09 -8.44
C THR A 131 -19.52 5.43 -9.15
N PRO A 132 -19.21 5.54 -10.46
CA PRO A 132 -19.44 6.77 -11.21
C PRO A 132 -20.91 7.24 -11.17
N LYS A 133 -21.86 6.31 -11.12
CA LYS A 133 -23.29 6.64 -11.00
C LYS A 133 -23.63 7.21 -9.62
N LEU A 134 -23.10 6.59 -8.56
CA LEU A 134 -23.31 7.05 -7.19
C LEU A 134 -22.71 8.44 -6.97
N VAL A 135 -21.47 8.67 -7.41
CA VAL A 135 -20.81 9.97 -7.29
C VAL A 135 -21.60 11.07 -7.99
N ARG A 136 -22.04 10.84 -9.24
CA ARG A 136 -22.91 11.80 -9.94
C ARG A 136 -24.22 12.07 -9.21
N ALA A 137 -24.84 11.04 -8.62
CA ALA A 137 -26.06 11.20 -7.85
C ALA A 137 -25.82 12.03 -6.59
N VAL A 138 -24.72 11.80 -5.87
CA VAL A 138 -24.31 12.57 -4.68
C VAL A 138 -24.14 14.05 -5.05
N ILE A 139 -23.36 14.33 -6.09
CA ILE A 139 -23.13 15.71 -6.54
C ILE A 139 -24.46 16.39 -6.89
N ALA A 140 -25.32 15.72 -7.66
CA ALA A 140 -26.62 16.26 -8.03
C ALA A 140 -27.53 16.53 -6.82
N VAL A 141 -27.50 15.69 -5.77
CA VAL A 141 -28.26 15.95 -4.53
C VAL A 141 -27.73 17.18 -3.81
N LEU A 142 -26.41 17.29 -3.65
CA LEU A 142 -25.80 18.39 -2.91
C LEU A 142 -26.04 19.73 -3.61
N MET A 143 -25.80 19.79 -4.92
CA MET A 143 -25.99 21.01 -5.70
C MET A 143 -27.45 21.47 -5.75
N SER A 144 -28.43 20.56 -5.79
CA SER A 144 -29.84 20.93 -5.85
C SER A 144 -30.49 21.15 -4.48
N SER A 145 -29.74 21.00 -3.38
CA SER A 145 -30.33 21.01 -2.04
C SER A 145 -30.71 22.39 -1.53
N GLY A 146 -30.05 23.44 -2.03
CA GLY A 146 -30.11 24.80 -1.48
C GLY A 146 -29.49 24.93 -0.07
N LYS A 147 -28.93 23.85 0.49
CA LYS A 147 -28.35 23.80 1.85
C LYS A 147 -26.83 23.76 1.85
N ILE A 148 -26.23 23.62 0.67
CA ILE A 148 -24.82 23.43 0.44
C ILE A 148 -24.34 24.60 -0.42
N GLU A 149 -23.22 25.20 -0.05
CA GLU A 149 -22.58 26.23 -0.84
C GLU A 149 -22.11 25.63 -2.17
N VAL A 150 -22.44 26.33 -3.26
CA VAL A 150 -22.05 25.93 -4.61
C VAL A 150 -21.32 27.08 -5.25
N ASP A 151 -20.05 26.85 -5.57
CA ASP A 151 -19.29 27.76 -6.42
C ASP A 151 -19.83 27.67 -7.85
N THR A 152 -20.50 28.74 -8.29
CA THR A 152 -21.12 28.80 -9.62
C THR A 152 -20.13 29.16 -10.71
N GLU A 153 -18.99 29.77 -10.37
CA GLU A 153 -17.92 30.11 -11.31
C GLU A 153 -17.01 28.91 -11.56
N MET A 154 -16.71 28.13 -10.51
CA MET A 154 -15.93 26.90 -10.58
C MET A 154 -16.66 25.69 -9.97
N PRO A 155 -17.74 25.17 -10.62
CA PRO A 155 -18.52 24.03 -10.10
C PRO A 155 -17.71 22.74 -9.87
N ARG A 156 -16.54 22.62 -10.52
CA ARG A 156 -15.67 21.44 -10.39
C ARG A 156 -15.00 21.35 -9.01
N VAL A 157 -14.70 22.48 -8.38
CA VAL A 157 -14.00 22.54 -7.08
C VAL A 157 -14.97 22.67 -5.89
N THR A 158 -16.28 22.75 -6.14
CA THR A 158 -17.31 22.88 -5.09
C THR A 158 -17.25 21.79 -4.02
N PHE A 159 -16.80 20.59 -4.38
CA PHE A 159 -16.65 19.46 -3.47
C PHE A 159 -15.20 18.98 -3.44
N PRO A 160 -14.30 19.68 -2.74
CA PRO A 160 -12.88 19.35 -2.73
C PRO A 160 -12.63 17.92 -2.27
N VAL A 161 -11.81 17.14 -2.97
CA VAL A 161 -11.44 15.79 -2.51
C VAL A 161 -10.40 15.94 -1.41
N THR A 162 -10.73 15.47 -0.22
CA THR A 162 -9.84 15.52 0.96
C THR A 162 -9.20 14.17 1.24
N GLY A 163 -9.61 13.10 0.54
CA GLY A 163 -8.96 11.82 0.62
C GLY A 163 -9.51 10.79 -0.35
N ILE A 164 -8.71 9.78 -0.65
CA ILE A 164 -9.11 8.64 -1.49
C ILE A 164 -8.28 7.40 -1.12
N GLU A 165 -8.88 6.22 -1.20
CA GLU A 165 -8.18 4.94 -1.14
C GLU A 165 -8.43 4.15 -2.42
N VAL A 166 -7.33 3.74 -3.07
CA VAL A 166 -7.36 2.91 -4.27
C VAL A 166 -6.75 1.55 -3.92
N ALA A 167 -7.51 0.49 -4.19
CA ALA A 167 -7.12 -0.89 -3.99
C ALA A 167 -6.77 -1.56 -5.32
N VAL A 168 -5.82 -2.49 -5.29
CA VAL A 168 -5.63 -3.51 -6.32
C VAL A 168 -5.80 -4.87 -5.66
N ASP A 169 -6.84 -5.56 -6.10
CA ASP A 169 -7.18 -6.92 -5.71
C ASP A 169 -6.61 -7.92 -6.71
N VAL A 170 -6.10 -9.03 -6.17
CA VAL A 170 -5.57 -10.15 -6.94
C VAL A 170 -6.26 -11.44 -6.51
N TYR A 171 -6.98 -12.04 -7.46
CA TYR A 171 -7.74 -13.27 -7.26
C TYR A 171 -7.06 -14.41 -8.00
N PRO A 172 -7.03 -15.63 -7.45
CA PRO A 172 -6.80 -16.84 -8.24
C PRO A 172 -7.77 -16.89 -9.43
N ASN A 173 -7.27 -17.27 -10.60
CA ASN A 173 -7.99 -17.33 -11.87
C ASN A 173 -7.27 -18.28 -12.84
N LYS A 174 -7.06 -19.52 -12.39
CA LYS A 174 -6.49 -20.61 -13.19
C LYS A 174 -7.57 -21.21 -14.11
N ASP A 175 -7.17 -21.70 -15.27
CA ASP A 175 -8.08 -22.41 -16.17
C ASP A 175 -8.50 -23.77 -15.57
N GLY A 176 -9.78 -24.11 -15.73
CA GLY A 176 -10.38 -25.33 -15.19
C GLY A 176 -11.07 -25.15 -13.83
N GLU A 177 -11.46 -26.28 -13.22
CA GLU A 177 -12.02 -26.28 -11.86
C GLU A 177 -10.89 -26.08 -10.85
N ILE A 178 -11.02 -25.07 -9.98
CA ILE A 178 -10.06 -24.78 -8.91
C ILE A 178 -10.69 -25.22 -7.60
N THR A 179 -10.02 -26.11 -6.88
CA THR A 179 -10.47 -26.53 -5.54
C THR A 179 -10.27 -25.43 -4.50
N ASP A 180 -11.02 -25.46 -3.40
CA ASP A 180 -10.84 -24.53 -2.26
C ASP A 180 -9.40 -24.55 -1.70
N HIS A 181 -8.76 -25.73 -1.75
CA HIS A 181 -7.36 -25.95 -1.36
C HIS A 181 -6.41 -25.16 -2.26
N GLU A 182 -6.51 -25.37 -3.58
CA GLU A 182 -5.69 -24.67 -4.58
C GLU A 182 -5.93 -23.17 -4.54
N TRP A 183 -7.19 -22.73 -4.46
CA TRP A 183 -7.54 -21.32 -4.34
C TRP A 183 -6.84 -20.67 -3.14
N THR A 184 -6.86 -21.37 -2.01
CA THR A 184 -6.24 -20.91 -0.77
C THR A 184 -4.72 -20.81 -0.93
N LEU A 185 -4.05 -21.84 -1.46
CA LEU A 185 -2.61 -21.82 -1.70
C LEU A 185 -2.20 -20.70 -2.66
N MET A 186 -2.86 -20.57 -3.80
CA MET A 186 -2.56 -19.56 -4.81
C MET A 186 -2.67 -18.14 -4.23
N ARG A 187 -3.73 -17.88 -3.47
CA ARG A 187 -3.93 -16.59 -2.78
C ARG A 187 -2.83 -16.33 -1.74
N LEU A 188 -2.47 -17.31 -0.91
CA LEU A 188 -1.44 -17.11 0.11
C LEU A 188 -0.05 -16.87 -0.51
N LYS A 189 0.28 -17.58 -1.61
CA LYS A 189 1.48 -17.33 -2.42
C LYS A 189 1.49 -15.92 -3.00
N MET A 190 0.37 -15.46 -3.55
CA MET A 190 0.25 -14.08 -4.06
C MET A 190 0.39 -13.03 -2.95
N SER A 191 -0.16 -13.29 -1.75
CA SER A 191 0.01 -12.42 -0.59
C SER A 191 1.48 -12.35 -0.13
N GLU A 192 2.24 -13.45 -0.21
CA GLU A 192 3.70 -13.45 -0.03
C GLU A 192 4.42 -12.66 -1.13
N HIS A 193 4.08 -12.90 -2.40
CA HIS A 193 4.66 -12.19 -3.54
C HIS A 193 4.52 -10.67 -3.40
N LEU A 194 3.29 -10.18 -3.20
CA LEU A 194 3.04 -8.74 -3.08
C LEU A 194 3.85 -8.10 -1.95
N ARG A 195 3.94 -8.72 -0.76
CA ARG A 195 4.68 -8.13 0.37
C ARG A 195 6.20 -8.24 0.22
N LYS A 196 6.70 -9.28 -0.45
CA LYS A 196 8.14 -9.48 -0.65
C LYS A 196 8.71 -8.61 -1.75
N HIS A 197 7.90 -8.30 -2.75
CA HIS A 197 8.34 -7.53 -3.92
C HIS A 197 7.92 -6.06 -3.88
N PHE A 198 7.03 -5.66 -2.97
CA PHE A 198 6.66 -4.25 -2.79
C PHE A 198 7.85 -3.42 -2.31
N ALA A 199 8.12 -2.33 -3.03
CA ALA A 199 9.22 -1.43 -2.79
C ALA A 199 8.70 0.01 -2.57
N PRO A 200 8.39 0.41 -1.33
CA PRO A 200 7.99 1.77 -1.06
C PRO A 200 9.12 2.77 -1.35
N SER A 201 8.76 4.04 -1.50
CA SER A 201 9.74 5.14 -1.63
C SER A 201 10.63 5.22 -0.39
N ASP A 202 11.87 5.69 -0.59
CA ASP A 202 12.83 5.80 0.50
C ASP A 202 12.43 6.85 1.54
N LEU A 203 11.58 7.82 1.17
CA LEU A 203 11.00 8.83 2.06
C LEU A 203 10.28 8.21 3.28
N PHE A 204 9.71 7.00 3.15
CA PHE A 204 9.01 6.33 4.25
C PHE A 204 9.97 5.67 5.27
N ASN A 205 11.28 5.85 5.12
CA ASN A 205 12.27 5.37 6.10
C ASN A 205 12.70 6.46 7.09
N ASP A 206 12.50 7.73 6.72
CA ASP A 206 13.01 8.88 7.47
C ASP A 206 12.37 8.98 8.84
N HIS A 207 11.05 8.75 8.90
CA HIS A 207 10.29 8.75 10.14
C HIS A 207 9.94 7.32 10.58
N TYR A 208 10.08 7.03 11.88
CA TYR A 208 9.87 5.68 12.40
C TYR A 208 8.45 5.15 12.17
N ALA A 209 7.44 6.01 12.30
CA ALA A 209 6.04 5.63 12.13
C ALA A 209 5.67 5.29 10.67
N ASP A 210 6.47 5.75 9.71
CA ASP A 210 6.28 5.49 8.28
C ASP A 210 6.89 4.18 7.82
N ARG A 211 7.83 3.64 8.59
CA ARG A 211 8.55 2.41 8.25
C ARG A 211 7.60 1.23 8.15
N LEU A 212 7.99 0.30 7.29
CA LEU A 212 7.22 -0.89 6.99
C LEU A 212 7.06 -1.76 8.25
N ARG A 213 5.81 -2.06 8.57
CA ARG A 213 5.39 -2.78 9.79
C ARG A 213 4.26 -3.74 9.47
N TRP A 214 4.04 -4.74 10.30
CA TRP A 214 2.89 -5.63 10.21
C TRP A 214 2.12 -5.63 11.51
N VAL A 215 0.81 -5.88 11.41
CA VAL A 215 -0.10 -6.03 12.54
C VAL A 215 -0.77 -7.39 12.40
N GLY A 216 -0.54 -8.26 13.37
CA GLY A 216 -1.17 -9.57 13.47
C GLY A 216 -2.40 -9.54 14.39
N ARG A 217 -2.77 -10.73 14.89
CA ARG A 217 -3.93 -10.90 15.80
C ARG A 217 -3.79 -10.19 17.14
N ASP A 218 -2.55 -10.05 17.63
CA ASP A 218 -2.24 -9.33 18.87
C ASP A 218 -2.44 -7.81 18.75
N LYS A 219 -2.76 -7.30 17.55
CA LYS A 219 -2.98 -5.89 17.23
C LYS A 219 -1.78 -4.99 17.53
N GLN A 220 -0.59 -5.59 17.72
CA GLN A 220 0.65 -4.85 17.95
C GLN A 220 1.39 -4.65 16.63
N ALA A 221 1.81 -3.42 16.38
CA ALA A 221 2.64 -3.10 15.22
C ALA A 221 4.08 -3.59 15.44
N LYS A 222 4.60 -4.36 14.47
CA LYS A 222 5.96 -4.90 14.50
C LYS A 222 6.66 -4.58 13.19
N HIS A 223 7.86 -4.01 13.25
CA HIS A 223 8.64 -3.70 12.05
C HIS A 223 9.28 -4.95 11.45
N LEU A 224 9.49 -4.96 10.12
CA LEU A 224 10.21 -6.07 9.46
C LEU A 224 11.71 -6.08 9.78
N ILE A 225 12.27 -4.93 10.16
CA ILE A 225 13.65 -4.77 10.59
C ILE A 225 13.59 -4.31 12.05
N TYR A 226 14.07 -5.15 12.96
CA TYR A 226 14.14 -4.80 14.37
C TYR A 226 15.22 -3.73 14.61
N GLY A 227 14.83 -2.66 15.31
CA GLY A 227 15.79 -1.76 15.94
C GLY A 227 16.41 -2.40 17.20
N PRO A 228 17.46 -1.80 17.80
CA PRO A 228 17.97 -2.26 19.08
C PRO A 228 16.82 -2.24 20.10
N LYS A 229 16.68 -3.29 20.90
CA LYS A 229 15.79 -3.25 22.07
C LYS A 229 16.28 -2.12 22.98
N PRO A 230 15.41 -1.27 23.53
CA PRO A 230 15.83 -0.33 24.56
C PRO A 230 16.43 -1.12 25.73
N ARG A 231 17.74 -1.05 25.90
CA ARG A 231 18.39 -1.33 27.19
C ARG A 231 18.22 -0.05 28.01
N ASP A 232 17.48 -0.16 29.11
CA ASP A 232 17.36 0.80 30.21
C ASP A 232 17.51 2.28 29.81
N GLY A 233 16.41 2.87 29.37
CA GLY A 233 16.35 4.28 28.98
C GLY A 233 15.28 4.55 27.94
N GLU A 234 14.02 4.24 28.28
CA GLU A 234 12.87 4.43 27.40
C GLU A 234 12.76 5.87 26.86
N ALA A 235 13.24 6.87 27.62
CA ALA A 235 13.31 8.26 27.20
C ALA A 235 14.38 8.54 26.11
N ARG A 236 15.56 7.90 26.17
CA ARG A 236 16.62 8.05 25.16
C ARG A 236 16.27 7.29 23.88
N PHE A 237 15.64 6.12 24.02
CA PHE A 237 15.09 5.36 22.90
C PHE A 237 13.93 6.11 22.22
N LYS A 238 12.97 6.65 22.98
CA LYS A 238 11.90 7.51 22.43
C LYS A 238 12.47 8.77 21.77
N SER A 239 13.50 9.41 22.36
CA SER A 239 14.17 10.59 21.79
C SER A 239 14.98 10.31 20.52
N LEU A 240 15.58 9.13 20.38
CA LEU A 240 16.29 8.72 19.15
C LEU A 240 15.33 8.32 18.03
N MET A 241 14.15 7.84 18.38
CA MET A 241 13.13 7.37 17.44
C MET A 241 12.11 8.45 17.04
N SER A 242 12.06 9.57 17.77
CA SER A 242 11.21 10.73 17.49
C SER A 242 11.85 11.75 16.54
N LYS A 243 13.04 11.47 15.99
CA LYS A 243 13.76 12.31 15.02
C LYS A 243 14.38 11.42 13.95
N HIS A 244 14.69 11.98 12.79
CA HIS A 244 15.28 11.35 11.59
C HIS A 244 16.60 10.57 11.86
N ASP A 245 16.59 9.46 12.60
CA ASP A 245 17.75 8.60 12.83
C ASP A 245 17.89 7.55 11.71
N VAL A 246 18.11 8.06 10.50
CA VAL A 246 18.38 7.24 9.32
C VAL A 246 19.66 6.42 9.52
N SER A 247 20.66 6.99 10.19
CA SER A 247 21.93 6.32 10.47
C SER A 247 21.79 5.13 11.43
N GLY A 248 21.06 5.28 12.53
CA GLY A 248 20.77 4.18 13.45
C GLY A 248 19.93 3.08 12.81
N PHE A 249 18.95 3.46 11.99
CA PHE A 249 18.18 2.49 11.22
C PHE A 249 19.03 1.69 10.24
N LEU A 250 19.91 2.34 9.47
CA LEU A 250 20.78 1.62 8.53
C LEU A 250 21.76 0.69 9.25
N ARG A 251 22.30 1.08 10.41
CA ARG A 251 23.08 0.16 11.26
C ARG A 251 22.27 -1.08 11.63
N THR A 252 21.00 -0.93 12.00
CA THR A 252 20.15 -2.09 12.34
C THR A 252 19.85 -2.96 11.13
N ALA A 253 19.67 -2.36 9.96
CA ALA A 253 19.46 -3.05 8.70
C ALA A 253 20.72 -3.74 8.16
N SER A 254 21.91 -3.42 8.67
CA SER A 254 23.16 -4.12 8.30
C SER A 254 23.29 -5.51 8.96
N ILE A 255 22.43 -5.85 9.92
CA ILE A 255 22.51 -7.07 10.71
C ILE A 255 21.42 -8.04 10.24
N ALA A 256 21.82 -9.13 9.57
CA ALA A 256 20.90 -10.12 8.99
C ALA A 256 19.82 -10.62 9.98
N ASN A 257 20.21 -10.88 11.24
CA ASN A 257 19.30 -11.36 12.30
C ASN A 257 18.19 -10.39 12.70
N ASN A 258 18.26 -9.12 12.29
CA ASN A 258 17.20 -8.14 12.55
C ASN A 258 16.05 -8.21 11.54
N HIS A 259 16.22 -8.94 10.44
CA HIS A 259 15.21 -9.07 9.39
C HIS A 259 14.23 -10.20 9.70
N ARG A 260 12.93 -9.93 9.58
CA ARG A 260 11.86 -10.88 9.91
C ARG A 260 10.75 -10.86 8.88
N SER A 261 10.16 -12.04 8.66
CA SER A 261 8.98 -12.16 7.81
C SER A 261 7.70 -11.87 8.58
N ALA A 262 6.79 -11.15 7.96
CA ALA A 262 5.42 -10.99 8.46
C ALA A 262 4.67 -12.32 8.25
N PRO A 263 3.82 -12.76 9.21
CA PRO A 263 2.89 -13.86 8.94
C PRO A 263 1.96 -13.52 7.77
N VAL A 264 1.57 -14.49 6.95
CA VAL A 264 0.73 -14.29 5.74
C VAL A 264 -0.64 -13.69 6.04
N GLU A 265 -1.21 -14.04 7.19
CA GLU A 265 -2.48 -13.50 7.67
C GLU A 265 -2.37 -12.09 8.27
N ALA A 266 -1.15 -11.59 8.49
CA ALA A 266 -0.95 -10.26 9.04
C ALA A 266 -1.17 -9.19 7.96
N THR A 267 -1.62 -8.02 8.37
CA THR A 267 -1.67 -6.86 7.48
C THR A 267 -0.36 -6.09 7.56
N VAL A 268 0.31 -5.88 6.43
CA VAL A 268 1.49 -5.04 6.31
C VAL A 268 1.07 -3.59 6.03
N TYR A 269 1.73 -2.64 6.68
CA TYR A 269 1.51 -1.21 6.54
C TYR A 269 2.81 -0.49 6.22
N VAL A 270 2.72 0.54 5.40
CA VAL A 270 3.75 1.57 5.18
C VAL A 270 3.10 2.93 5.31
N GLY A 271 3.79 3.90 5.89
CA GLY A 271 3.20 5.20 6.20
C GLY A 271 2.43 5.19 7.52
N GLN A 272 2.41 6.31 8.21
CA GLN A 272 1.73 6.47 9.47
C GLN A 272 0.20 6.42 9.29
N ASN A 273 -0.51 5.92 10.31
CA ASN A 273 -1.96 5.95 10.33
C ASN A 273 -2.47 7.40 10.26
N GLN A 274 -3.41 7.67 9.34
CA GLN A 274 -3.91 9.02 9.02
C GLN A 274 -2.83 9.98 8.48
N GLY A 275 -1.65 9.48 8.10
CA GLY A 275 -0.66 10.26 7.37
C GLY A 275 -1.12 10.59 5.95
N PRO A 276 -0.39 11.48 5.25
CA PRO A 276 -0.76 11.94 3.91
C PRO A 276 -0.79 10.79 2.88
N VAL A 277 0.07 9.79 3.05
CA VAL A 277 0.07 8.56 2.24
C VAL A 277 0.30 7.35 3.13
N MET A 278 -0.49 6.29 2.93
CA MET A 278 -0.34 5.03 3.64
C MET A 278 -0.67 3.86 2.72
N TRP A 279 0.10 2.78 2.81
CA TRP A 279 -0.21 1.52 2.15
C TRP A 279 -0.69 0.47 3.12
N ARG A 280 -1.51 -0.43 2.61
CA ARG A 280 -1.95 -1.63 3.30
C ARG A 280 -1.86 -2.83 2.37
N LEU A 281 -1.11 -3.85 2.75
CA LEU A 281 -1.07 -5.14 2.05
C LEU A 281 -1.70 -6.18 2.95
N GLN A 282 -2.66 -6.92 2.44
CA GLN A 282 -3.48 -7.82 3.25
C GLN A 282 -3.90 -9.06 2.48
N ASP A 283 -4.02 -10.14 3.24
CA ASP A 283 -4.79 -11.30 2.86
C ASP A 283 -6.28 -11.08 3.21
N LYS A 284 -7.10 -10.72 2.21
CA LYS A 284 -8.48 -10.29 2.42
C LYS A 284 -9.43 -11.49 2.42
N THR A 285 -9.72 -11.98 3.63
CA THR A 285 -10.60 -13.12 3.90
C THR A 285 -11.97 -12.75 4.45
N HIS A 286 -12.12 -11.54 4.98
CA HIS A 286 -13.32 -11.10 5.68
C HIS A 286 -13.87 -9.82 5.06
N ASP A 287 -15.18 -9.64 5.18
CA ASP A 287 -15.86 -8.37 5.04
C ASP A 287 -16.25 -7.82 6.42
N GLU A 288 -16.37 -6.49 6.54
CA GLU A 288 -16.82 -5.80 7.76
C GLU A 288 -16.00 -6.14 9.02
N ARG A 289 -14.81 -5.53 9.16
CA ARG A 289 -13.78 -5.84 10.17
C ARG A 289 -14.13 -5.52 11.65
N ARG A 290 -15.38 -5.59 12.11
CA ARG A 290 -15.72 -5.26 13.51
C ARG A 290 -16.20 -6.46 14.33
N GLY A 291 -15.29 -7.02 15.13
CA GLY A 291 -15.61 -7.95 16.21
C GLY A 291 -16.33 -9.21 15.74
N GLU A 292 -17.35 -9.62 16.48
CA GLU A 292 -18.17 -10.81 16.21
C GLU A 292 -18.98 -10.73 14.91
N THR A 293 -19.04 -9.55 14.26
CA THR A 293 -19.78 -9.36 13.00
C THR A 293 -18.93 -9.54 11.75
N ALA A 294 -17.64 -9.89 11.89
CA ALA A 294 -16.76 -10.15 10.76
C ALA A 294 -17.27 -11.36 9.96
N LYS A 295 -17.73 -11.10 8.73
CA LYS A 295 -18.25 -12.16 7.85
C LYS A 295 -17.12 -12.69 7.00
N MET A 296 -16.85 -13.98 7.09
CA MET A 296 -15.97 -14.66 6.16
C MET A 296 -16.50 -14.49 4.75
N LEU A 297 -15.60 -14.11 3.84
CA LEU A 297 -15.92 -14.06 2.43
C LEU A 297 -16.03 -15.50 1.89
N PRO A 298 -16.98 -15.75 0.99
CA PRO A 298 -16.95 -16.91 0.10
C PRO A 298 -15.57 -17.07 -0.54
N ILE A 299 -15.14 -18.32 -0.75
CA ILE A 299 -13.78 -18.66 -1.19
C ILE A 299 -13.37 -17.86 -2.42
N GLU A 300 -14.27 -17.75 -3.41
CA GLU A 300 -14.09 -17.05 -4.68
C GLU A 300 -13.96 -15.53 -4.55
N LYS A 301 -14.33 -14.96 -3.40
CA LYS A 301 -14.18 -13.54 -3.07
C LYS A 301 -12.95 -13.24 -2.21
N ARG A 302 -12.27 -14.27 -1.69
CA ARG A 302 -11.01 -14.13 -0.96
C ARG A 302 -9.87 -13.83 -1.92
N ARG A 303 -9.00 -12.90 -1.53
CA ARG A 303 -8.03 -12.28 -2.44
C ARG A 303 -6.83 -11.70 -1.70
N SER A 304 -5.72 -11.53 -2.40
CA SER A 304 -4.62 -10.70 -1.95
C SER A 304 -4.93 -9.25 -2.35
N ARG A 305 -4.64 -8.29 -1.48
CA ARG A 305 -4.93 -6.88 -1.75
C ARG A 305 -3.77 -5.99 -1.34
N ILE A 306 -3.48 -5.01 -2.20
CA ILE A 306 -2.67 -3.83 -1.86
C ILE A 306 -3.53 -2.57 -2.03
N GLU A 307 -3.53 -1.69 -1.04
CA GLU A 307 -4.22 -0.40 -1.07
C GLU A 307 -3.23 0.74 -0.86
N VAL A 308 -3.53 1.88 -1.48
CA VAL A 308 -2.90 3.17 -1.17
C VAL A 308 -3.98 4.15 -0.76
N THR A 309 -3.85 4.67 0.46
CA THR A 309 -4.62 5.77 1.01
C THR A 309 -3.86 7.06 0.77
N MET A 310 -4.53 8.08 0.23
CA MET A 310 -4.00 9.43 0.01
C MET A 310 -4.93 10.43 0.67
N LEU A 311 -4.39 11.29 1.52
CA LEU A 311 -5.15 12.19 2.38
C LEU A 311 -4.63 13.62 2.26
N LYS A 312 -5.54 14.58 2.34
CA LYS A 312 -5.25 15.93 2.78
C LYS A 312 -5.00 15.93 4.28
N THR A 313 -3.93 16.55 4.75
CA THR A 313 -3.60 16.67 6.18
C THR A 313 -3.66 18.13 6.64
N ASP A 314 -4.24 18.34 7.82
CA ASP A 314 -4.26 19.65 8.48
C ASP A 314 -2.94 19.90 9.24
N SER A 315 -2.67 21.18 9.55
CA SER A 315 -1.42 21.74 10.16
C SER A 315 -0.93 21.10 11.45
N ASP A 316 -1.71 20.20 12.05
CA ASP A 316 -1.35 19.44 13.24
C ASP A 316 -0.23 18.40 12.98
N TRP A 317 0.11 18.18 11.70
CA TRP A 317 1.19 17.29 11.26
C TRP A 317 2.49 18.05 11.08
N GLU A 318 3.31 18.15 12.13
CA GLU A 318 4.67 18.74 12.08
C GLU A 318 4.79 20.10 11.36
N GLY A 319 3.69 20.87 11.26
CA GLY A 319 3.65 22.17 10.60
C GLY A 319 3.37 22.18 9.09
N ASP A 320 3.28 21.01 8.44
CA ASP A 320 3.15 20.93 6.98
C ASP A 320 1.73 20.51 6.52
N HIS A 321 1.12 21.37 5.70
CA HIS A 321 -0.11 21.06 4.98
C HIS A 321 0.22 20.24 3.73
N HIS A 322 -0.26 19.00 3.68
CA HIS A 322 -0.15 18.17 2.48
C HIS A 322 -1.52 17.97 1.85
N ASP A 323 -1.66 18.30 0.57
CA ASP A 323 -2.84 18.00 -0.24
C ASP A 323 -2.48 16.97 -1.31
N VAL A 324 -2.38 15.71 -0.89
CA VAL A 324 -2.00 14.63 -1.83
C VAL A 324 -3.02 14.44 -2.94
N PRO A 325 -4.36 14.41 -2.68
CA PRO A 325 -5.35 14.37 -3.75
C PRO A 325 -5.20 15.52 -4.76
N GLY A 326 -5.06 16.77 -4.30
CA GLY A 326 -4.83 17.91 -5.18
C GLY A 326 -3.55 17.75 -6.02
N ALA A 327 -2.44 17.31 -5.39
CA ALA A 327 -1.16 17.12 -6.07
C ALA A 327 -1.18 16.07 -7.20
N ILE A 328 -2.11 15.10 -7.15
CA ILE A 328 -2.30 14.11 -8.23
C ILE A 328 -3.31 14.56 -9.29
N GLY A 329 -3.97 15.70 -9.09
CA GLY A 329 -5.00 16.25 -9.97
C GLY A 329 -6.41 15.77 -9.64
N LEU A 330 -6.69 15.47 -8.36
CA LEU A 330 -8.02 15.26 -7.81
C LEU A 330 -8.35 16.43 -6.87
N GLU A 331 -8.69 17.58 -7.44
CA GLU A 331 -9.03 18.77 -6.66
C GLU A 331 -10.46 18.70 -6.17
N GLY A 332 -11.39 18.27 -7.03
CA GLY A 332 -12.80 18.13 -6.70
C GLY A 332 -13.39 16.77 -7.08
N LEU A 333 -14.55 16.45 -6.51
CA LEU A 333 -15.19 15.14 -6.68
C LEU A 333 -15.53 14.82 -8.15
N TRP A 334 -15.69 15.85 -8.98
CA TRP A 334 -15.87 15.74 -10.42
C TRP A 334 -14.66 15.15 -11.15
N ASP A 335 -13.45 15.36 -10.64
CA ASP A 335 -12.20 14.95 -11.31
C ASP A 335 -12.04 13.44 -11.36
N LEU A 336 -12.72 12.70 -10.47
CA LEU A 336 -12.81 11.25 -10.54
C LEU A 336 -13.30 10.77 -11.91
N ASN A 337 -14.17 11.54 -12.58
CA ASN A 337 -14.63 11.23 -13.92
C ASN A 337 -13.54 11.55 -14.94
N GLY A 338 -12.88 10.51 -15.45
CA GLY A 338 -11.80 10.64 -16.43
C GLY A 338 -10.40 10.71 -15.82
N PHE A 339 -10.27 10.64 -14.49
CA PHE A 339 -8.98 10.52 -13.82
C PHE A 339 -8.18 9.32 -14.35
N LYS A 340 -6.90 9.56 -14.64
CA LYS A 340 -5.97 8.54 -15.14
C LYS A 340 -5.36 7.76 -13.97
N PHE A 341 -6.07 6.79 -13.43
CA PHE A 341 -5.64 5.96 -12.29
C PHE A 341 -4.33 5.22 -12.56
N GLU A 342 -3.97 4.95 -13.81
CA GLU A 342 -2.68 4.36 -14.17
C GLU A 342 -1.47 5.21 -13.73
N ARG A 343 -1.65 6.52 -13.51
CA ARG A 343 -0.61 7.41 -12.93
C ARG A 343 -0.25 7.01 -11.51
N LEU A 344 -1.16 6.36 -10.78
CA LEU A 344 -0.90 5.88 -9.42
C LEU A 344 0.10 4.73 -9.38
N ARG A 345 0.40 4.07 -10.52
CA ARG A 345 1.37 2.97 -10.55
C ARG A 345 2.73 3.40 -10.00
N THR A 346 3.30 4.49 -10.53
CA THR A 346 4.64 4.96 -10.13
C THR A 346 4.66 5.54 -8.72
N MET A 347 3.52 6.05 -8.25
CA MET A 347 3.41 6.63 -6.92
C MET A 347 3.19 5.56 -5.84
N GLY A 348 2.38 4.56 -6.12
CA GLY A 348 1.79 3.70 -5.09
C GLY A 348 1.92 2.20 -5.30
N PHE A 349 2.34 1.71 -6.47
CA PHE A 349 2.35 0.27 -6.77
C PHE A 349 3.66 -0.15 -7.44
N ASN A 350 4.77 0.04 -6.71
CA ASN A 350 6.11 -0.26 -7.17
C ASN A 350 6.55 -1.66 -6.71
N PHE A 351 6.81 -2.55 -7.67
CA PHE A 351 7.27 -3.91 -7.43
C PHE A 351 8.63 -4.15 -8.09
N HIS A 352 9.51 -4.85 -7.39
CA HIS A 352 10.87 -5.10 -7.86
C HIS A 352 11.25 -6.56 -7.69
N ILE A 353 12.08 -7.06 -8.60
CA ILE A 353 12.81 -8.31 -8.44
C ILE A 353 14.11 -7.99 -7.69
N PRO A 354 14.37 -8.65 -6.54
CA PRO A 354 15.59 -8.44 -5.79
C PRO A 354 16.81 -8.95 -6.56
N THR A 355 17.94 -8.30 -6.32
CA THR A 355 19.23 -8.78 -6.80
C THR A 355 20.18 -8.97 -5.64
N VAL A 356 20.86 -10.09 -5.58
CA VAL A 356 21.86 -10.38 -4.54
C VAL A 356 23.27 -10.35 -5.10
N ASP A 357 24.24 -10.03 -4.25
CA ASP A 357 25.65 -10.05 -4.58
C ASP A 357 26.14 -11.48 -4.86
N CYS A 358 27.34 -11.64 -5.39
CA CYS A 358 27.99 -12.94 -5.41
C CYS A 358 28.68 -13.23 -4.06
N LEU A 359 28.88 -14.51 -3.75
CA LEU A 359 29.64 -14.94 -2.59
C LEU A 359 31.08 -14.41 -2.68
N LYS A 360 31.60 -13.86 -1.58
CA LYS A 360 32.98 -13.36 -1.55
C LYS A 360 33.96 -14.52 -1.81
N GLY A 361 34.69 -14.41 -2.92
CA GLY A 361 35.66 -15.43 -3.34
C GLY A 361 35.11 -16.46 -4.34
N ASP A 362 33.80 -16.45 -4.61
CA ASP A 362 33.20 -17.28 -5.66
C ASP A 362 32.10 -16.51 -6.43
N PRO A 363 32.43 -15.95 -7.62
CA PRO A 363 31.48 -15.19 -8.42
C PRO A 363 30.37 -16.06 -9.05
N LEU A 364 30.46 -17.39 -8.94
CA LEU A 364 29.47 -18.32 -9.47
C LEU A 364 28.37 -18.66 -8.46
N LEU A 365 28.52 -18.26 -7.20
CA LEU A 365 27.55 -18.49 -6.15
C LEU A 365 26.93 -17.19 -5.66
N PRO A 366 25.64 -17.16 -5.30
CA PRO A 366 25.01 -15.99 -4.71
C PRO A 366 25.39 -15.79 -3.24
N ASP A 367 25.30 -14.56 -2.75
CA ASP A 367 25.48 -14.23 -1.33
C ASP A 367 24.29 -14.74 -0.50
N GLU A 368 24.53 -15.80 0.27
CA GLU A 368 23.55 -16.43 1.15
C GLU A 368 22.99 -15.49 2.22
N THR A 369 23.78 -14.52 2.70
CA THR A 369 23.29 -13.54 3.69
C THR A 369 22.24 -12.63 3.06
N GLU A 370 22.49 -12.16 1.84
CA GLU A 370 21.52 -11.35 1.11
C GLU A 370 20.24 -12.15 0.78
N ILE A 371 20.37 -13.44 0.48
CA ILE A 371 19.23 -14.34 0.28
C ILE A 371 18.41 -14.50 1.58
N GLU A 372 19.05 -14.74 2.72
CA GLU A 372 18.36 -14.85 4.02
C GLU A 372 17.65 -13.55 4.40
N ILE A 373 18.25 -12.40 4.14
CA ILE A 373 17.65 -11.08 4.38
C ILE A 373 16.41 -10.87 3.52
N PHE A 374 16.44 -11.28 2.25
CA PHE A 374 15.27 -11.29 1.38
C PHE A 374 14.19 -12.24 1.92
N ALA A 375 14.56 -13.48 2.28
CA ALA A 375 13.66 -14.47 2.88
C ALA A 375 13.02 -13.98 4.19
N GLY A 376 13.72 -13.12 4.95
CA GLY A 376 13.18 -12.43 6.11
C GLY A 376 12.26 -11.28 5.72
N SER A 377 12.78 -10.24 5.07
CA SER A 377 12.15 -8.91 5.00
C SER A 377 11.81 -8.42 3.60
N GLY A 378 12.01 -9.26 2.59
CA GLY A 378 11.74 -8.95 1.18
C GLY A 378 12.70 -7.92 0.61
N VAL A 379 12.31 -7.40 -0.55
CA VAL A 379 12.97 -6.30 -1.27
C VAL A 379 13.24 -5.11 -0.36
N TYR A 380 12.27 -4.75 0.49
CA TYR A 380 12.40 -3.62 1.39
C TYR A 380 13.65 -3.74 2.27
N GLY A 381 13.80 -4.85 3.00
CA GLY A 381 14.93 -4.98 3.91
C GLY A 381 16.25 -5.31 3.22
N LEU A 382 16.23 -6.07 2.11
CA LEU A 382 17.43 -6.29 1.30
C LEU A 382 18.01 -4.96 0.79
N ARG A 383 17.16 -4.06 0.31
CA ARG A 383 17.57 -2.72 -0.13
C ARG A 383 18.22 -1.92 1.02
N ARG A 384 17.66 -2.00 2.24
CA ARG A 384 18.23 -1.31 3.40
C ARG A 384 19.58 -1.90 3.82
N TYR A 385 19.73 -3.22 3.77
CA TYR A 385 21.00 -3.90 4.03
C TYR A 385 22.09 -3.47 3.03
N GLN A 386 21.79 -3.54 1.73
CA GLN A 386 22.72 -3.15 0.67
C GLN A 386 23.10 -1.67 0.78
N HIS A 387 22.15 -0.79 1.09
CA HIS A 387 22.43 0.63 1.32
C HIS A 387 23.36 0.84 2.52
N ALA A 388 23.15 0.13 3.63
CA ALA A 388 24.06 0.18 4.78
C ALA A 388 25.48 -0.28 4.42
N LYS A 389 25.61 -1.40 3.69
CA LYS A 389 26.90 -1.93 3.18
C LYS A 389 27.63 -0.89 2.31
N GLN A 390 26.91 -0.24 1.39
CA GLN A 390 27.47 0.80 0.53
C GLN A 390 27.99 2.01 1.34
N ILE A 391 27.25 2.42 2.38
CA ILE A 391 27.65 3.52 3.26
C ILE A 391 28.91 3.15 4.04
N ASP A 392 28.99 1.94 4.60
CA ASP A 392 30.17 1.49 5.34
C ASP A 392 31.42 1.43 4.45
N VAL A 393 31.29 0.92 3.22
CA VAL A 393 32.39 0.88 2.23
C VAL A 393 32.86 2.30 1.88
N LYS A 394 31.94 3.22 1.56
CA LYS A 394 32.27 4.62 1.23
C LYS A 394 32.83 5.38 2.44
N GLY A 395 32.33 5.09 3.64
CA GLY A 395 32.79 5.70 4.90
C GLY A 395 34.21 5.27 5.27
N ASN A 396 34.54 3.99 5.08
CA ASN A 396 35.89 3.45 5.31
C ASN A 396 36.89 3.95 4.25
N ALA A 397 36.45 4.23 3.03
CA ALA A 397 37.31 4.80 1.98
C ALA A 397 37.64 6.30 2.15
N LYS A 398 36.99 7.04 3.07
CA LYS A 398 37.06 8.52 3.17
C LYS A 398 37.62 9.14 4.46
N ARG A 399 38.31 8.40 5.35
CA ARG A 399 38.99 9.03 6.52
C ARG A 399 40.48 9.27 6.22
N PRO A 400 40.98 10.52 6.37
CA PRO A 400 41.26 11.02 7.72
C PRO A 400 40.42 12.21 8.27
N HIS A 401 39.92 13.19 7.51
CA HIS A 401 39.44 14.45 8.14
C HIS A 401 38.17 15.13 7.58
N GLY A 402 37.29 14.42 6.86
CA GLY A 402 36.03 15.01 6.35
C GLY A 402 34.77 14.35 6.92
N LYS A 403 33.77 15.13 7.35
CA LYS A 403 32.40 14.64 7.54
C LYS A 403 31.91 14.10 6.19
N ALA A 404 31.64 12.80 6.10
CA ALA A 404 31.14 12.20 4.87
C ALA A 404 29.71 12.71 4.60
N ASN A 405 29.52 13.41 3.47
CA ASN A 405 28.18 13.62 2.92
C ASN A 405 27.68 12.27 2.41
N PHE A 406 26.72 11.69 3.11
CA PHE A 406 26.04 10.47 2.71
C PHE A 406 25.04 10.80 1.61
N ASP A 407 25.18 10.19 0.43
CA ASP A 407 24.12 10.21 -0.56
C ASP A 407 22.99 9.29 -0.08
N LEU A 408 21.94 9.89 0.48
CA LEU A 408 20.78 9.19 1.03
C LEU A 408 19.86 8.60 -0.06
N ASN A 409 20.12 8.90 -1.34
CA ASN A 409 19.27 8.53 -2.48
C ASN A 409 19.83 7.36 -3.32
N GLY A 410 20.73 6.56 -2.74
CA GLY A 410 21.31 5.39 -3.41
C GLY A 410 20.26 4.51 -4.08
N LYS A 411 20.34 4.36 -5.41
CA LYS A 411 19.48 3.45 -6.17
C LYS A 411 19.93 2.03 -5.85
N GLY A 412 19.12 1.29 -5.11
CA GLY A 412 19.39 -0.13 -4.86
C GLY A 412 19.57 -0.91 -6.16
N HIS A 413 20.18 -2.10 -6.09
CA HIS A 413 20.57 -2.87 -7.28
C HIS A 413 19.40 -3.58 -7.99
N MET A 414 18.17 -3.39 -7.53
CA MET A 414 16.99 -4.17 -7.91
C MET A 414 16.47 -3.87 -9.32
N THR A 415 15.84 -4.86 -9.96
CA THR A 415 15.18 -4.71 -11.25
C THR A 415 13.67 -4.53 -11.05
N VAL A 416 13.00 -3.84 -11.99
CA VAL A 416 11.54 -3.70 -11.93
C VAL A 416 10.91 -5.06 -12.18
N ASP A 417 9.94 -5.44 -11.36
CA ASP A 417 9.06 -6.57 -11.67
C ASP A 417 8.09 -6.14 -12.76
N ALA A 418 8.53 -6.30 -14.01
CA ALA A 418 7.83 -5.82 -15.19
C ALA A 418 6.46 -6.48 -15.35
N GLU A 419 6.33 -7.76 -14.99
CA GLU A 419 5.09 -8.51 -15.16
C GLU A 419 4.03 -8.08 -14.15
N THR A 420 4.36 -8.06 -12.86
CA THR A 420 3.44 -7.54 -11.82
C THR A 420 3.08 -6.09 -12.11
N THR A 421 4.06 -5.28 -12.50
CA THR A 421 3.85 -3.87 -12.84
C THR A 421 2.88 -3.71 -14.03
N ALA A 422 3.00 -4.53 -15.07
CA ALA A 422 2.11 -4.49 -16.23
C ALA A 422 0.67 -4.88 -15.83
N ARG A 423 0.51 -5.97 -15.08
CA ARG A 423 -0.80 -6.46 -14.61
C ARG A 423 -1.53 -5.42 -13.74
N VAL A 424 -0.80 -4.78 -12.83
CA VAL A 424 -1.33 -3.68 -11.99
C VAL A 424 -1.68 -2.46 -12.83
N THR A 425 -0.82 -2.07 -13.77
CA THR A 425 -1.06 -0.95 -14.67
C THR A 425 -2.34 -1.17 -15.47
N ASP A 426 -2.55 -2.36 -16.01
CA ASP A 426 -3.74 -2.67 -16.79
C ASP A 426 -5.00 -2.73 -15.93
N ALA A 427 -4.90 -3.20 -14.68
CA ALA A 427 -6.00 -3.12 -13.73
C ALA A 427 -6.41 -1.67 -13.44
N LEU A 428 -5.44 -0.77 -13.28
CA LEU A 428 -5.68 0.67 -13.09
C LEU A 428 -6.24 1.34 -14.34
N LYS A 429 -5.77 0.99 -15.55
CA LYS A 429 -6.38 1.48 -16.82
C LYS A 429 -7.84 1.06 -16.93
N ARG A 430 -8.18 -0.19 -16.59
CA ARG A 430 -9.58 -0.65 -16.56
C ARG A 430 -10.41 0.14 -15.54
N LEU A 431 -9.83 0.58 -14.42
CA LEU A 431 -10.50 1.49 -13.48
C LEU A 431 -10.75 2.86 -14.15
N THR A 432 -9.75 3.47 -14.79
CA THR A 432 -9.89 4.71 -15.59
C THR A 432 -11.04 4.60 -16.60
N GLU A 433 -11.11 3.50 -17.35
CA GLU A 433 -12.16 3.27 -18.36
C GLU A 433 -13.56 3.14 -17.78
N ARG A 434 -13.71 2.58 -16.58
CA ARG A 434 -15.01 2.52 -15.87
C ARG A 434 -15.45 3.89 -15.38
N TRP A 435 -14.49 4.74 -15.02
CA TRP A 435 -14.74 6.10 -14.52
C TRP A 435 -14.86 7.16 -15.61
N ARG A 436 -14.54 6.86 -16.87
CA ARG A 436 -14.85 7.73 -18.02
C ARG A 436 -16.34 7.74 -18.33
N SER A 437 -16.88 8.93 -18.59
CA SER A 437 -18.24 9.09 -19.12
C SER A 437 -18.36 8.47 -20.53
N LYS A 438 -19.54 7.93 -20.86
CA LYS A 438 -19.79 7.31 -22.19
C LYS A 438 -19.57 8.31 -23.35
N GLY A 439 -19.71 9.62 -23.12
CA GLY A 439 -19.55 10.66 -24.14
C GLY A 439 -18.12 10.82 -24.68
N GLU A 440 -17.09 10.44 -23.91
CA GLU A 440 -15.69 10.51 -24.37
C GLU A 440 -15.25 9.28 -25.18
N ARG A 441 -15.93 8.12 -25.03
CA ARG A 441 -15.62 6.92 -25.81
C ARG A 441 -15.93 7.11 -27.30
N ALA A 442 -16.95 7.90 -27.62
CA ALA A 442 -17.35 8.19 -29.00
C ALA A 442 -16.36 9.11 -29.74
N ARG A 443 -15.68 10.03 -29.04
CA ARG A 443 -14.72 10.97 -29.65
C ARG A 443 -13.34 10.38 -29.98
N LYS A 444 -13.03 9.18 -29.48
CA LYS A 444 -11.80 8.43 -29.83
C LYS A 444 -12.01 7.36 -30.89
N ALA A 445 -13.26 7.17 -31.32
CA ALA A 445 -13.64 6.20 -32.35
C ALA A 445 -14.02 6.89 -33.69
N VAL A 446 -13.68 8.17 -33.84
CA VAL A 446 -13.82 8.98 -35.06
C VAL A 446 -12.45 9.44 -35.49
#